data_AF-A0A2M7RU29-F1
#
_entry.id   AF-A0A2M7RU29-F1
#
_cell.length_a   1.000
_cell.length_b   1.000
_cell.length_c   1.000
_cell.angle_alpha   90.00
_cell.angle_beta   90.00
_cell.angle_gamma   90.00
#
_symmetry.space_group_name_H-M   'P 1'
#
loop_
_entity.id
_entity.type
_entity.pdbx_description
1 polymer ?
#
loop_
_entity_poly.entity_id
_entity_poly.type
_entity_poly.pdbx_seq_one_letter_code
_entity_poly.pdbx_strand_id
1 'polypeptide(L)'
;LEMGTKLRIEGYTNLYEFWSDMLVDEINKSIKSTKDKVLINLASVEYFKAINKKKLIVPIITPVFKDYNNGSYKTIMMYAKKARGSMASFILKNKIRRPEELTAFDLDGYLFNKDVSNENEFVFYRG
;
A
#
# COMPACT_ATOMS: atom_id res chain seq x y z
N LEU A 1 -18.24 -5.01 8.24
CA LEU A 1 -17.49 -6.22 8.61
C LEU A 1 -16.01 -5.90 8.39
N GLU A 2 -15.24 -5.70 9.45
CA GLU A 2 -13.80 -5.39 9.32
C GLU A 2 -12.99 -6.69 9.17
N MET A 3 -11.87 -6.64 8.45
CA MET A 3 -11.04 -7.83 8.18
C MET A 3 -10.49 -8.49 9.46
N GLY A 4 -10.25 -7.72 10.52
CA GLY A 4 -9.84 -8.24 11.83
C GLY A 4 -10.92 -9.01 12.60
N THR A 5 -12.16 -9.07 12.11
CA THR A 5 -13.27 -9.73 12.82
C THR A 5 -13.01 -11.23 12.96
N LYS A 6 -13.00 -11.74 14.19
CA LYS A 6 -12.94 -13.17 14.47
C LYS A 6 -14.28 -13.81 14.10
N LEU A 7 -14.30 -14.51 12.98
CA LEU A 7 -15.51 -15.12 12.45
C LEU A 7 -15.12 -16.48 11.84
N ARG A 8 -15.75 -17.55 12.35
CA ARG A 8 -15.61 -18.89 11.77
C ARG A 8 -16.65 -19.08 10.68
N ILE A 9 -16.21 -19.34 9.47
CA ILE A 9 -17.06 -19.59 8.29
C ILE A 9 -16.47 -20.77 7.54
N GLU A 10 -17.28 -21.79 7.24
CA GLU A 10 -16.93 -22.88 6.32
C GLU A 10 -15.56 -23.54 6.58
N GLY A 11 -15.18 -23.70 7.86
CA GLY A 11 -13.90 -24.31 8.25
C GLY A 11 -12.72 -23.33 8.37
N TYR A 12 -12.89 -22.07 7.94
CA TYR A 12 -11.91 -21.00 8.14
C TYR A 12 -12.07 -20.36 9.52
N THR A 13 -10.97 -19.91 10.12
CA THR A 13 -10.97 -19.37 11.48
C THR A 13 -11.18 -17.85 11.52
N ASN A 14 -10.98 -17.18 10.39
CA ASN A 14 -11.07 -15.72 10.25
C ASN A 14 -11.26 -15.32 8.77
N LEU A 15 -11.59 -14.04 8.56
CA LEU A 15 -11.81 -13.48 7.22
C LEU A 15 -10.55 -13.42 6.36
N TYR A 16 -9.35 -13.35 6.95
CA TYR A 16 -8.11 -13.38 6.16
C TYR A 16 -7.96 -14.70 5.44
N GLU A 17 -8.13 -15.82 6.15
CA GLU A 17 -8.01 -17.16 5.57
C GLU A 17 -9.06 -17.39 4.49
N PHE A 18 -10.31 -16.99 4.76
CA PHE A 18 -11.40 -17.12 3.80
C PHE A 18 -11.12 -16.36 2.49
N TRP A 19 -10.66 -15.11 2.56
CA TRP A 19 -10.47 -14.26 1.38
C TRP A 19 -9.10 -14.40 0.70
N SER A 20 -8.10 -14.96 1.38
CA SER A 20 -6.68 -14.92 1.01
C SER A 20 -6.40 -15.22 -0.46
N ASP A 21 -6.87 -16.37 -0.92
CA ASP A 21 -6.59 -16.87 -2.27
C ASP A 21 -7.49 -16.22 -3.32
N MET A 22 -8.76 -15.95 -3.00
CA MET A 22 -9.69 -15.28 -3.93
C MET A 22 -9.20 -13.87 -4.29
N LEU A 23 -8.72 -13.11 -3.30
CA LEU A 23 -8.24 -11.74 -3.52
C LEU A 23 -6.97 -11.71 -4.37
N VAL A 24 -6.00 -12.58 -4.08
CA VAL A 24 -4.74 -12.58 -4.83
C VAL A 24 -4.95 -13.04 -6.28
N ASP A 25 -5.86 -13.99 -6.52
CA ASP A 25 -6.16 -14.48 -7.86
C ASP A 25 -6.81 -13.39 -8.72
N GLU A 26 -7.74 -12.62 -8.17
CA GLU A 26 -8.37 -11.51 -8.91
C GLU A 26 -7.38 -10.37 -9.16
N ILE A 27 -6.52 -10.04 -8.19
CA ILE A 27 -5.44 -9.05 -8.38
C ILE A 27 -4.49 -9.50 -9.50
N ASN A 28 -4.07 -10.76 -9.49
CA ASN A 28 -3.19 -11.33 -10.52
C ASN A 28 -3.85 -11.33 -11.90
N LYS A 29 -5.15 -11.60 -11.99
CA LYS A 29 -5.92 -11.54 -13.23
C LYS A 29 -5.95 -10.11 -13.79
N SER A 30 -6.18 -9.12 -12.93
CA SER A 30 -6.13 -7.70 -13.32
C SER A 30 -4.74 -7.31 -13.85
N ILE A 31 -3.67 -7.64 -13.10
CA ILE A 31 -2.28 -7.38 -13.50
C ILE A 31 -1.94 -8.01 -14.86
N LYS A 32 -2.37 -9.24 -15.11
CA LYS A 32 -2.14 -9.90 -16.42
C LYS A 32 -2.85 -9.18 -17.56
N SER A 33 -4.07 -8.71 -17.32
CA SER A 33 -4.87 -8.01 -18.32
C SER A 33 -4.27 -6.66 -18.70
N THR A 34 -3.84 -5.88 -17.71
CA THR A 34 -3.23 -4.55 -17.89
C THR A 34 -1.74 -4.61 -18.22
N LYS A 35 -1.11 -5.77 -18.02
CA LYS A 35 0.34 -6.00 -18.14
C LYS A 35 1.16 -5.14 -17.17
N ASP A 36 0.59 -4.85 -16.01
CA ASP A 36 1.27 -4.10 -14.96
C ASP A 36 2.52 -4.83 -14.49
N LYS A 37 3.56 -4.06 -14.13
CA LYS A 37 4.86 -4.59 -13.69
C LYS A 37 5.05 -4.53 -12.19
N VAL A 38 4.15 -3.86 -11.49
CA VAL A 38 4.27 -3.55 -10.07
C VAL A 38 2.90 -3.31 -9.48
N LEU A 39 2.72 -3.69 -8.22
CA LEU A 39 1.55 -3.36 -7.42
C LEU A 39 1.90 -2.24 -6.43
N ILE A 40 1.23 -1.10 -6.52
CA ILE A 40 1.39 -0.02 -5.52
C ILE A 40 0.41 -0.26 -4.38
N ASN A 41 0.94 -0.58 -3.20
CA ASN A 41 0.13 -0.82 -2.01
C ASN A 41 -0.12 0.47 -1.22
N LEU A 42 -1.32 1.02 -1.39
CA LEU A 42 -1.84 2.15 -0.61
C LEU A 42 -2.93 1.73 0.39
N ALA A 43 -3.12 0.44 0.61
CA ALA A 43 -4.08 -0.07 1.58
C ALA A 43 -3.56 0.07 3.02
N SER A 44 -4.46 -0.03 3.99
CA SER A 44 -4.03 -0.21 5.39
C SER A 44 -3.42 -1.61 5.58
N VAL A 45 -2.62 -1.77 6.63
CA VAL A 45 -2.03 -3.07 6.99
C VAL A 45 -3.11 -4.11 7.23
N GLU A 46 -4.23 -3.71 7.81
CA GLU A 46 -5.37 -4.60 8.08
C GLU A 46 -5.92 -5.20 6.78
N TYR A 47 -6.23 -4.38 5.78
CA TYR A 47 -6.77 -4.90 4.51
C TYR A 47 -5.71 -5.64 3.70
N PHE A 48 -4.47 -5.14 3.66
CA PHE A 48 -3.40 -5.78 2.88
C PHE A 48 -2.97 -7.14 3.45
N LYS A 49 -3.23 -7.40 4.75
CA LYS A 49 -3.01 -8.72 5.37
C LYS A 49 -3.91 -9.81 4.78
N ALA A 50 -5.02 -9.43 4.14
CA ALA A 50 -5.91 -10.36 3.45
C ALA A 50 -5.35 -10.88 2.12
N ILE A 51 -4.23 -10.34 1.63
CA ILE A 51 -3.66 -10.73 0.34
C ILE A 51 -2.50 -11.70 0.57
N ASN A 52 -2.56 -12.86 -0.08
CA ASN A 52 -1.46 -13.82 -0.08
C ASN A 52 -0.26 -13.32 -0.92
N LYS A 53 0.62 -12.53 -0.30
CA LYS A 53 1.75 -11.88 -1.00
C LYS A 53 2.67 -12.85 -1.73
N LYS A 54 2.78 -14.10 -1.27
CA LYS A 54 3.62 -15.13 -1.90
C LYS A 54 3.09 -15.57 -3.28
N LYS A 55 1.80 -15.36 -3.55
CA LYS A 55 1.15 -15.69 -4.82
C LYS A 55 1.08 -14.50 -5.78
N LEU A 56 1.50 -13.29 -5.38
CA LEU A 56 1.51 -12.14 -6.30
C LEU A 56 2.59 -12.34 -7.37
N ILE A 57 2.23 -12.02 -8.62
CA ILE A 57 3.09 -12.24 -9.79
C ILE A 57 3.99 -11.05 -10.15
N VAL A 58 3.92 -9.96 -9.37
CA VAL A 58 4.70 -8.73 -9.56
C VAL A 58 5.22 -8.23 -8.20
N PRO A 59 6.33 -7.47 -8.20
CA PRO A 59 6.81 -6.78 -7.00
C PRO A 59 5.76 -5.81 -6.44
N ILE A 60 5.87 -5.55 -5.14
CA ILE A 60 5.00 -4.63 -4.41
C ILE A 60 5.84 -3.44 -3.98
N ILE A 61 5.35 -2.23 -4.25
CA ILE A 61 5.91 -1.01 -3.67
C ILE A 61 4.90 -0.39 -2.74
N THR A 62 5.33 -0.11 -1.50
CA THR A 62 4.49 0.47 -0.46
C THR A 62 5.00 1.88 -0.12
N PRO A 63 4.30 2.94 -0.54
CA PRO A 63 4.52 4.27 -0.01
C PRO A 63 4.20 4.34 1.49
N VAL A 64 5.19 4.78 2.29
CA VAL A 64 5.11 4.90 3.75
C VAL A 64 5.23 6.36 4.14
N PHE A 65 4.18 6.91 4.76
CA PHE A 65 4.12 8.30 5.18
C PHE A 65 4.41 8.42 6.66
N LYS A 66 5.46 9.17 7.02
CA LYS A 66 5.83 9.44 8.42
C LYS A 66 5.88 10.94 8.69
N ASP A 67 5.49 11.29 9.89
CA ASP A 67 5.44 12.65 10.40
C ASP A 67 6.43 12.82 11.54
N TYR A 68 7.11 13.96 11.59
CA TYR A 68 7.95 14.31 12.72
C TYR A 68 7.08 14.56 13.95
N ASN A 69 7.29 13.78 15.01
CA ASN A 69 6.56 13.90 16.26
C ASN A 69 7.46 13.48 17.43
N ASN A 70 7.64 14.38 18.40
CA ASN A 70 8.44 14.16 19.61
C ASN A 70 9.84 13.59 19.33
N GLY A 71 10.60 14.24 18.44
CA GLY A 71 12.00 13.90 18.19
C GLY A 71 12.25 12.78 17.16
N SER A 72 11.21 12.22 16.54
CA SER A 72 11.37 11.14 15.56
C SER A 72 10.25 11.10 14.54
N TYR A 73 10.53 10.54 13.35
CA TYR A 73 9.53 10.32 12.31
C TYR A 73 8.72 9.05 12.59
N LYS A 74 7.40 9.19 12.72
CA LYS A 74 6.46 8.09 12.99
C LYS A 74 5.25 8.15 12.08
N THR A 75 4.66 6.99 11.79
CA THR A 75 3.40 6.93 11.04
C THR A 75 2.24 7.39 11.94
N ILE A 76 1.73 8.59 11.73
CA ILE A 76 0.50 9.06 12.38
C ILE A 76 -0.69 8.61 11.54
N MET A 77 -1.50 7.68 12.06
CA MET A 77 -2.51 6.95 11.30
C MET A 77 -3.47 7.84 10.49
N MET A 78 -3.97 8.92 11.08
CA MET A 78 -4.89 9.85 10.42
C MET A 78 -4.24 10.51 9.19
N TYR A 79 -2.99 10.97 9.33
CA TYR A 79 -2.25 11.60 8.25
C TYR A 79 -1.83 10.60 7.19
N ALA A 80 -1.35 9.42 7.58
CA ALA A 80 -1.03 8.34 6.65
C ALA A 80 -2.26 7.90 5.83
N LYS A 81 -3.45 7.87 6.42
CA LYS A 81 -4.71 7.57 5.69
C LYS A 81 -5.00 8.65 4.64
N LYS A 82 -4.89 9.93 4.99
CA LYS A 82 -5.04 11.04 4.05
C LYS A 82 -4.00 10.96 2.93
N ALA A 83 -2.73 10.79 3.29
CA ALA A 83 -1.59 10.77 2.37
C ALA A 83 -1.68 9.61 1.36
N ARG A 84 -2.18 8.44 1.75
CA ARG A 84 -2.48 7.33 0.82
C ARG A 84 -3.50 7.73 -0.25
N GLY A 85 -4.58 8.40 0.15
CA GLY A 85 -5.57 8.93 -0.79
C GLY A 85 -4.97 10.01 -1.71
N SER A 86 -4.16 10.92 -1.15
CA SER A 86 -3.44 11.93 -1.93
C SER A 86 -2.48 11.30 -2.94
N MET A 87 -1.74 10.26 -2.56
CA MET A 87 -0.83 9.51 -3.45
C MET A 87 -1.59 8.81 -4.57
N ALA A 88 -2.73 8.17 -4.29
CA ALA A 88 -3.58 7.61 -5.33
C ALA A 88 -4.08 8.69 -6.31
N SER A 89 -4.50 9.84 -5.80
CA SER A 89 -4.90 10.99 -6.63
C SER A 89 -3.75 11.51 -7.48
N PHE A 90 -2.54 11.61 -6.91
CA PHE A 90 -1.32 12.02 -7.60
C PHE A 90 -0.97 11.08 -8.75
N ILE A 91 -1.00 9.75 -8.51
CA ILE A 91 -0.76 8.73 -9.53
C ILE A 91 -1.71 8.91 -10.72
N LEU A 92 -3.00 9.06 -10.44
CA LEU A 92 -4.03 9.17 -11.48
C LEU A 92 -3.95 10.49 -12.24
N LYS A 93 -3.81 11.62 -11.54
CA LYS A 93 -3.75 12.97 -12.15
C LYS A 93 -2.54 13.15 -13.05
N ASN A 94 -1.38 12.65 -12.61
CA ASN A 94 -0.14 12.77 -13.37
C ASN A 94 0.09 11.61 -14.33
N LYS A 95 -0.84 10.65 -14.40
CA LYS A 95 -0.76 9.45 -15.25
C LYS A 95 0.56 8.70 -15.06
N ILE A 96 1.00 8.57 -13.82
CA ILE A 96 2.27 7.92 -13.46
C ILE A 96 2.29 6.50 -14.02
N ARG A 97 3.36 6.15 -14.74
CA ARG A 97 3.52 4.82 -15.36
C ARG A 97 4.70 4.03 -14.80
N ARG A 98 5.66 4.68 -14.16
CA ARG A 98 6.83 4.02 -13.58
C ARG A 98 6.92 4.33 -12.09
N PRO A 99 7.27 3.34 -11.24
CA PRO A 99 7.36 3.56 -9.80
C PRO A 99 8.28 4.69 -9.39
N GLU A 100 9.38 4.90 -10.09
CA GLU A 100 10.39 5.91 -9.73
C GLU A 100 9.79 7.33 -9.75
N GLU A 101 8.76 7.55 -10.55
CA GLU A 101 8.06 8.84 -10.63
C GLU A 101 7.22 9.13 -9.37
N LEU A 102 6.93 8.12 -8.52
CA LEU A 102 6.27 8.33 -7.23
C LEU A 102 7.13 9.16 -6.28
N THR A 103 8.45 9.19 -6.47
CA THR A 103 9.36 9.98 -5.64
C THR A 103 9.15 11.48 -5.79
N ALA A 104 8.46 11.92 -6.85
CA ALA A 104 8.07 13.32 -7.07
C ALA A 104 6.81 13.75 -6.29
N PHE A 105 6.21 12.86 -5.50
CA PHE A 105 5.08 13.22 -4.64
C PHE A 105 5.49 14.21 -3.55
N ASP A 106 4.85 15.38 -3.54
CA ASP A 106 5.17 16.52 -2.69
C ASP A 106 3.94 17.14 -1.97
N LEU A 107 2.80 16.44 -1.97
CA LEU A 107 1.54 16.97 -1.42
C LEU A 107 1.54 16.98 0.11
N ASP A 108 0.80 17.94 0.69
CA ASP A 108 0.63 18.12 2.13
C ASP A 108 1.96 18.26 2.92
N GLY A 109 3.07 18.61 2.26
CA GLY A 109 4.40 18.80 2.86
C GLY A 109 5.22 17.51 3.03
N TYR A 110 4.78 16.40 2.44
CA TYR A 110 5.58 15.17 2.38
C TYR A 110 6.68 15.28 1.33
N LEU A 111 7.86 14.73 1.62
CA LEU A 111 8.98 14.64 0.68
C LEU A 111 9.58 13.24 0.73
N PHE A 112 9.95 12.71 -0.44
CA PHE A 112 10.62 11.41 -0.53
C PHE A 112 11.99 11.44 0.17
N ASN A 113 12.25 10.42 1.00
CA ASN A 113 13.52 10.26 1.70
C ASN A 113 14.23 9.00 1.19
N LYS A 114 15.28 9.20 0.39
CA LYS A 114 16.04 8.12 -0.24
C LYS A 114 16.79 7.24 0.78
N ASP A 115 17.33 7.83 1.85
CA ASP A 115 18.23 7.14 2.78
C ASP A 115 17.53 6.06 3.61
N VAL A 116 16.22 6.23 3.83
CA VAL A 116 15.38 5.25 4.55
C VAL A 116 14.43 4.48 3.63
N SER A 117 14.52 4.70 2.31
CA SER A 117 13.73 3.97 1.31
C SER A 117 14.51 2.80 0.73
N ASN A 118 13.79 1.80 0.22
CA ASN A 118 14.35 0.65 -0.50
C ASN A 118 13.45 0.29 -1.69
N GLU A 119 13.76 -0.82 -2.38
CA GLU A 119 13.02 -1.24 -3.58
C GLU A 119 11.55 -1.58 -3.34
N ASN A 120 11.14 -1.89 -2.10
CA ASN A 120 9.77 -2.28 -1.75
C ASN A 120 9.04 -1.21 -0.91
N GLU A 121 9.76 -0.31 -0.24
CA GLU A 121 9.20 0.73 0.63
C GLU A 121 9.74 2.11 0.27
N PHE A 122 8.84 2.98 -0.18
CA PHE A 122 9.15 4.37 -0.50
C PHE A 122 8.69 5.25 0.65
N VAL A 123 9.64 5.79 1.40
CA VAL A 123 9.36 6.54 2.62
C VAL A 123 9.28 8.03 2.32
N PHE A 124 8.20 8.65 2.77
CA PHE A 124 7.94 10.07 2.64
C PHE A 124 7.84 10.69 4.04
N TYR A 125 8.63 11.74 4.29
CA TYR A 125 8.67 12.46 5.56
C TYR A 125 7.98 13.80 5.45
N ARG A 126 7.28 14.18 6.52
CA ARG A 126 6.67 15.50 6.70
C ARG A 126 7.04 16.05 8.07
N GLY A 127 7.37 17.34 8.12
CA GLY A 127 7.71 18.07 9.34
C GLY A 127 9.20 18.10 9.65
#